data_AF-E0Q7D6-F1
#
_entry.id   AF-E0Q7D6-F1
#
_cell.length_a   1.000
_cell.length_b   1.000
_cell.length_c   1.000
_cell.angle_alpha   90.00
_cell.angle_beta   90.00
_cell.angle_gamma   90.00
#
_symmetry.space_group_name_H-M   'P 1'
#
loop_
_entity.id
_entity.type
_entity.pdbx_description
1 polymer ?
#
loop_
_entity_poly.entity_id
_entity_poly.type
_entity_poly.pdbx_seq_one_letter_code
_entity_poly.pdbx_strand_id
1 'polypeptide(L)'
;MRTEINHATAEKYIEDYLAYSGQPLEDWDIDMAANILVDRCYENSGWGEQVVNDYDDIDSDLFTEIMKFSRRHVELKDVWDLDNVTITGWEPDYNQTIDKDQAVDEDGKACYESYHFAFNGTCPVQSQIFLADDMEEFAKTW
;
A
#
# COMPACT_ATOMS: atom_id res chain seq x y z
N MET A 1 -7.12 29.16 -4.95
CA MET A 1 -6.06 29.28 -3.94
C MET A 1 -5.16 28.09 -4.19
N ARG A 2 -3.83 28.23 -4.33
CA ARG A 2 -2.97 27.07 -4.56
C ARG A 2 -2.81 26.32 -3.24
N THR A 3 -3.10 25.03 -3.22
CA THR A 3 -2.80 24.17 -2.09
C THR A 3 -1.28 23.98 -2.04
N GLU A 4 -0.71 24.11 -0.85
CA GLU A 4 0.69 23.77 -0.65
C GLU A 4 0.83 22.24 -0.75
N ILE A 5 1.72 21.74 -1.60
CA ILE A 5 1.96 20.30 -1.73
C ILE A 5 2.95 19.88 -0.64
N ASN A 6 2.42 19.35 0.46
CA ASN A 6 3.19 18.75 1.53
C ASN A 6 2.40 17.59 2.16
N HIS A 7 3.04 16.87 3.08
CA HIS A 7 2.44 15.68 3.70
C HIS A 7 1.15 16.01 4.46
N ALA A 8 1.16 17.03 5.32
CA ALA A 8 -0.01 17.39 6.13
C ALA A 8 -1.23 17.85 5.30
N THR A 9 -1.02 18.52 4.18
CA THR A 9 -2.11 18.92 3.27
C THR A 9 -2.61 17.73 2.44
N ALA A 10 -1.76 16.77 2.11
CA ALA A 10 -2.15 15.51 1.47
C ALA A 10 -2.99 14.63 2.40
N GLU A 11 -2.58 14.47 3.65
CA GLU A 11 -3.36 13.73 4.67
C GLU A 11 -4.77 14.29 4.76
N LYS A 12 -4.88 15.61 4.92
CA LYS A 12 -6.18 16.28 5.00
C LYS A 12 -7.03 16.09 3.74
N TYR A 13 -6.41 16.16 2.56
CA TYR A 13 -7.12 15.93 1.30
C TYR A 13 -7.71 14.51 1.25
N ILE A 14 -6.95 13.51 1.67
CA ILE A 14 -7.38 12.11 1.74
C ILE A 14 -8.48 11.93 2.81
N GLU A 15 -8.33 12.52 3.99
CA GLU A 15 -9.36 12.49 5.05
C GLU A 15 -10.68 13.08 4.56
N ASP A 16 -10.64 14.25 3.90
CA ASP A 16 -11.82 14.91 3.35
C ASP A 16 -12.48 14.04 2.26
N TYR A 17 -11.67 13.40 1.38
CA TYR A 17 -12.15 12.47 0.37
C TYR A 17 -12.87 11.25 0.99
N LEU A 18 -12.27 10.62 2.00
CA LEU A 18 -12.83 9.47 2.69
C LEU A 18 -14.11 9.82 3.45
N ALA A 19 -14.11 10.96 4.15
CA ALA A 19 -15.28 11.48 4.85
C ALA A 19 -16.44 11.77 3.88
N TYR A 20 -16.15 12.39 2.74
CA TYR A 20 -17.14 12.63 1.68
C TYR A 20 -17.69 11.33 1.10
N SER A 21 -16.84 10.30 0.99
CA SER A 21 -17.20 8.98 0.47
C SER A 21 -17.86 8.07 1.51
N GLY A 22 -17.98 8.51 2.77
CA GLY A 22 -18.56 7.75 3.88
C GLY A 22 -17.73 6.54 4.29
N GLN A 23 -16.42 6.58 4.07
CA GLN A 23 -15.49 5.51 4.40
C GLN A 23 -14.82 5.79 5.75
N PRO A 24 -14.71 4.80 6.66
CA PRO A 24 -14.08 4.99 7.96
C PRO A 24 -12.57 5.15 7.79
N LEU A 25 -11.97 6.09 8.53
CA LEU A 25 -10.55 6.43 8.39
C LEU A 25 -9.63 5.29 8.85
N GLU A 26 -10.05 4.50 9.84
CA GLU A 26 -9.25 3.38 10.36
C GLU A 26 -8.96 2.26 9.35
N ASP A 27 -9.72 2.18 8.25
CA ASP A 27 -9.53 1.19 7.20
C ASP A 27 -8.40 1.56 6.21
N TRP A 28 -7.76 2.73 6.37
CA TRP A 28 -6.81 3.28 5.39
C TRP A 28 -5.53 3.76 6.06
N ASP A 29 -4.39 3.43 5.45
CA ASP A 29 -3.11 4.02 5.83
C ASP A 29 -2.94 5.41 5.21
N ILE A 30 -3.49 6.42 5.89
CA ILE A 30 -3.53 7.80 5.40
C ILE A 30 -2.12 8.40 5.30
N ASP A 31 -1.24 8.08 6.25
CA ASP A 31 0.15 8.58 6.26
C ASP A 31 0.92 8.07 5.04
N MET A 32 0.81 6.76 4.76
CA MET A 32 1.43 6.16 3.59
C MET A 32 0.82 6.70 2.28
N ALA A 33 -0.51 6.78 2.18
CA ALA A 33 -1.17 7.38 1.01
C ALA A 33 -0.72 8.82 0.77
N ALA A 34 -0.59 9.62 1.83
CA ALA A 34 -0.15 11.00 1.75
C ALA A 34 1.31 11.11 1.26
N ASN A 35 2.21 10.24 1.75
CA ASN A 35 3.60 10.19 1.26
C ASN A 35 3.65 9.87 -0.24
N ILE A 36 2.95 8.83 -0.69
CA ILE A 36 2.91 8.47 -2.13
C ILE A 36 2.29 9.61 -2.96
N LEU A 37 1.22 10.22 -2.48
CA LEU A 37 0.54 11.31 -3.18
C LEU A 37 1.46 12.52 -3.38
N VAL A 38 2.20 12.90 -2.33
CA VAL A 38 3.18 13.98 -2.40
C VAL A 38 4.31 13.66 -3.37
N ASP A 39 4.87 12.45 -3.30
CA ASP A 39 5.94 12.03 -4.21
C ASP A 39 5.47 12.06 -5.67
N ARG A 40 4.25 11.57 -5.97
CA ARG A 40 3.67 11.62 -7.32
C ARG A 40 3.41 13.05 -7.81
N CYS A 41 2.99 13.96 -6.93
CA CYS A 41 2.90 15.39 -7.28
C CYS A 41 4.26 15.95 -7.71
N TYR A 42 5.34 15.59 -7.02
CA TYR A 42 6.68 16.06 -7.32
C TYR A 42 7.30 15.38 -8.56
N GLU A 43 7.10 14.07 -8.76
CA GLU A 43 7.58 13.35 -9.96
C GLU A 43 6.97 13.91 -11.25
N ASN A 44 5.66 14.19 -11.25
CA ASN A 44 4.98 14.78 -12.41
C ASN A 44 5.43 16.23 -12.70
N SER A 45 5.99 16.93 -11.71
CA SER A 45 6.53 18.28 -11.91
C SER A 45 7.89 18.33 -12.64
N GLY A 46 8.58 17.19 -12.76
CA GLY A 46 9.96 17.08 -13.27
C GLY A 46 10.12 17.04 -14.79
N TRP A 47 9.05 16.84 -15.56
CA TRP A 47 9.12 16.68 -17.02
C TRP A 47 8.10 17.57 -17.76
N GLY A 48 8.34 18.87 -17.76
CA GLY A 48 7.95 19.78 -18.86
C GLY A 48 6.47 20.00 -19.21
N GLU A 49 5.48 19.25 -18.72
CA GLU A 49 4.11 19.40 -19.23
C GLU A 49 2.95 19.08 -18.27
N GLN A 50 3.14 19.14 -16.94
CA GLN A 50 2.04 19.40 -16.01
C GLN A 50 2.56 19.82 -14.64
N VAL A 51 2.41 21.10 -14.29
CA VAL A 51 2.54 21.50 -12.89
C VAL A 51 1.28 21.01 -12.21
N VAL A 52 1.35 19.93 -11.42
CA VAL A 52 0.31 19.59 -10.45
C VAL A 52 0.24 20.78 -9.49
N ASN A 53 -0.78 21.63 -9.65
CA ASN A 53 -0.94 22.83 -8.82
C ASN A 53 -1.74 22.51 -7.54
N ASP A 54 -2.44 21.37 -7.55
CA ASP A 54 -3.27 20.87 -6.47
C ASP A 54 -3.45 19.34 -6.59
N TYR A 55 -3.89 18.67 -5.53
CA TYR A 55 -4.11 17.21 -5.55
C TYR A 55 -5.20 16.78 -6.54
N ASP A 56 -6.15 17.67 -6.84
CA ASP A 56 -7.19 17.45 -7.86
C ASP A 56 -6.64 17.32 -9.30
N ASP A 57 -5.39 17.74 -9.54
CA ASP A 57 -4.74 17.60 -10.85
C ASP A 57 -4.12 16.21 -11.04
N ILE A 58 -4.11 15.35 -10.01
CA ILE A 58 -3.66 13.96 -10.14
C ILE A 58 -4.70 13.17 -10.93
N ASP A 59 -4.19 12.31 -11.83
CA ASP A 59 -5.04 11.38 -12.58
C ASP A 59 -5.89 10.52 -11.63
N SER A 60 -7.19 10.44 -11.91
CA SER A 60 -8.14 9.76 -11.02
C SER A 60 -7.85 8.25 -10.87
N ASP A 61 -7.30 7.62 -11.90
CA ASP A 61 -6.94 6.20 -11.84
C ASP A 61 -5.73 6.02 -10.92
N LEU A 62 -4.73 6.92 -11.02
CA LEU A 62 -3.59 6.95 -10.12
C LEU A 62 -4.01 7.20 -8.66
N PHE A 63 -4.88 8.18 -8.40
CA PHE A 63 -5.39 8.42 -7.05
C PHE A 63 -6.14 7.19 -6.51
N THR A 64 -6.96 6.55 -7.34
CA THR A 64 -7.67 5.31 -6.98
C THR A 64 -6.70 4.17 -6.64
N GLU A 65 -5.59 4.07 -7.36
CA GLU A 65 -4.54 3.09 -7.09
C GLU A 65 -3.86 3.34 -5.74
N ILE A 66 -3.49 4.59 -5.44
CA ILE A 66 -2.92 5.00 -4.14
C ILE A 66 -3.87 4.63 -2.99
N MET A 67 -5.17 4.91 -3.14
CA MET A 67 -6.16 4.58 -2.12
C MET A 67 -6.32 3.06 -1.95
N LYS A 68 -6.41 2.29 -3.04
CA LYS A 68 -6.45 0.82 -2.94
C LYS A 68 -5.21 0.29 -2.22
N PHE A 69 -4.07 0.88 -2.49
CA PHE A 69 -2.80 0.51 -1.88
C PHE A 69 -2.80 0.76 -0.37
N SER A 70 -3.26 1.93 0.09
CA SER A 70 -3.31 2.25 1.52
C SER A 70 -4.25 1.38 2.33
N ARG A 71 -5.35 0.94 1.73
CA ARG A 71 -6.21 -0.07 2.35
C ARG A 71 -5.51 -1.42 2.47
N ARG A 72 -4.86 -1.88 1.40
CA ARG A 72 -4.12 -3.15 1.40
C ARG A 72 -2.97 -3.12 2.40
N HIS A 73 -2.34 -1.97 2.61
CA HIS A 73 -1.29 -1.79 3.61
C HIS A 73 -1.80 -2.03 5.04
N VAL A 74 -2.98 -1.51 5.40
CA VAL A 74 -3.62 -1.79 6.69
C VAL A 74 -3.94 -3.29 6.81
N GLU A 75 -4.52 -3.88 5.77
CA GLU A 75 -4.84 -5.31 5.75
C GLU A 75 -3.58 -6.17 5.95
N LEU A 76 -2.48 -5.83 5.26
CA LEU A 76 -1.19 -6.52 5.40
C LEU A 76 -0.63 -6.35 6.81
N LYS A 77 -0.65 -5.14 7.37
CA LYS A 77 -0.19 -4.85 8.74
C LYS A 77 -0.94 -5.69 9.77
N ASP A 78 -2.26 -5.77 9.65
CA ASP A 78 -3.12 -6.51 10.58
C ASP A 78 -2.82 -8.01 10.58
N VAL A 79 -2.42 -8.56 9.44
CA VAL A 79 -2.12 -10.00 9.32
C VAL A 79 -0.64 -10.31 9.49
N TRP A 80 0.24 -9.34 9.23
CA TRP A 80 1.69 -9.52 9.26
C TRP A 80 2.13 -9.96 10.64
N ASP A 81 1.60 -9.38 11.72
CA ASP A 81 2.02 -9.68 13.09
C ASP A 81 1.30 -10.86 13.76
N LEU A 82 0.43 -11.56 13.04
CA LEU A 82 -0.30 -12.71 13.59
C LEU A 82 0.58 -13.95 13.68
N ASP A 83 0.71 -14.52 14.89
CA ASP A 83 1.47 -15.76 15.13
C ASP A 83 0.81 -17.01 14.53
N ASN A 84 -0.49 -16.94 14.21
CA ASN A 84 -1.25 -18.06 13.66
C ASN A 84 -1.33 -18.03 12.12
N VAL A 85 -0.45 -17.31 11.45
CA VAL A 85 -0.42 -17.23 9.99
C VAL A 85 0.79 -18.00 9.43
N THR A 86 0.53 -18.80 8.40
CA THR A 86 1.59 -19.39 7.58
C THR A 86 1.71 -18.58 6.29
N ILE A 87 2.91 -18.07 5.99
CA ILE A 87 3.19 -17.32 4.77
C ILE A 87 3.80 -18.26 3.72
N THR A 88 3.27 -18.25 2.51
CA THR A 88 3.82 -18.98 1.37
C THR A 88 4.17 -17.99 0.26
N GLY A 89 5.45 -17.90 -0.08
CA GLY A 89 5.92 -17.22 -1.30
C GLY A 89 5.58 -18.07 -2.51
N TRP A 90 5.01 -17.44 -3.53
CA TRP A 90 4.42 -18.11 -4.69
C TRP A 90 5.03 -17.56 -5.98
N GLU A 91 5.51 -18.48 -6.81
CA GLU A 91 5.99 -18.29 -8.18
C GLU A 91 5.27 -19.29 -9.09
N PRO A 92 5.15 -19.01 -10.41
CA PRO A 92 4.43 -19.88 -11.34
C PRO A 92 4.84 -21.36 -11.29
N ASP A 93 6.12 -21.62 -11.02
CA ASP A 93 6.71 -22.96 -10.98
C ASP A 93 7.24 -23.38 -9.59
N TYR A 94 7.17 -22.51 -8.58
CA TYR A 94 7.81 -22.74 -7.29
C TYR A 94 7.08 -22.07 -6.12
N ASN A 95 6.66 -22.86 -5.15
CA ASN A 95 5.98 -22.35 -3.96
C ASN A 95 6.70 -22.83 -2.72
N GLN A 96 6.95 -21.93 -1.78
CA GLN A 96 7.67 -22.23 -0.56
C GLN A 96 7.06 -21.52 0.64
N THR A 97 6.90 -22.24 1.75
CA THR A 97 6.61 -21.61 3.04
C THR A 97 7.84 -20.85 3.52
N ILE A 98 7.67 -19.57 3.83
CA ILE A 98 8.75 -18.67 4.19
C ILE A 98 8.53 -18.04 5.57
N ASP A 99 9.62 -17.61 6.18
CA ASP A 99 9.60 -16.72 7.33
C ASP A 99 9.46 -15.25 6.86
N LYS A 100 9.02 -14.36 7.77
CA LYS A 100 8.77 -12.94 7.48
C LYS A 100 10.01 -12.19 6.97
N ASP A 101 11.18 -12.53 7.51
CA ASP A 101 12.48 -11.96 7.13
C ASP A 101 13.00 -12.46 5.78
N GLN A 102 12.26 -13.36 5.12
CA GLN A 102 12.58 -13.88 3.79
C GLN A 102 11.66 -13.29 2.70
N ALA A 103 10.69 -12.45 3.08
CA ALA A 103 9.74 -11.88 2.13
C ALA A 103 10.35 -10.84 1.19
N VAL A 104 11.31 -10.05 1.70
CA VAL A 104 12.05 -9.07 0.91
C VAL A 104 13.55 -9.27 1.09
N ASP A 105 14.34 -8.90 0.08
CA ASP A 105 15.80 -8.90 0.14
C ASP A 105 16.37 -7.68 0.87
N GLU A 106 17.69 -7.56 0.90
CA GLU A 106 18.41 -6.46 1.57
C GLU A 106 18.17 -5.08 0.94
N ASP A 107 17.71 -5.03 -0.31
CA ASP A 107 17.35 -3.81 -1.04
C ASP A 107 15.85 -3.47 -0.91
N GLY A 108 15.09 -4.28 -0.17
CA GLY A 108 13.64 -4.14 0.00
C GLY A 108 12.83 -4.65 -1.19
N LYS A 109 13.42 -5.50 -2.05
CA LYS A 109 12.74 -6.10 -3.20
C LYS A 109 12.08 -7.42 -2.82
N ALA A 110 10.87 -7.64 -3.33
CA ALA A 110 10.12 -8.85 -3.02
C ALA A 110 10.82 -10.09 -3.62
N CYS A 111 10.97 -11.13 -2.80
CA CYS A 111 11.61 -12.39 -3.22
C CYS A 111 10.71 -13.29 -4.09
N TYR A 112 9.40 -13.02 -4.12
CA TYR A 112 8.37 -13.79 -4.82
C TYR A 112 7.34 -12.87 -5.50
N GLU A 113 6.73 -13.34 -6.60
CA GLU A 113 5.64 -12.63 -7.31
C GLU A 113 4.40 -12.37 -6.44
N SER A 114 4.03 -13.32 -5.57
CA SER A 114 2.90 -13.16 -4.65
C SER A 114 3.06 -13.96 -3.35
N TYR A 115 2.31 -13.57 -2.33
CA TYR A 115 2.42 -14.04 -0.95
C TYR A 115 1.06 -14.43 -0.43
N HIS A 116 0.93 -15.69 -0.02
CA HIS A 116 -0.30 -16.27 0.47
C HIS A 116 -0.24 -16.42 2.00
N PHE A 117 -1.11 -15.70 2.69
CA PHE A 117 -1.24 -15.69 4.15
C PHE A 117 -2.38 -16.62 4.54
N ALA A 118 -2.08 -17.81 5.04
CA ALA A 118 -3.07 -18.80 5.46
C ALA A 118 -3.30 -18.75 6.99
N PHE A 119 -4.55 -18.53 7.42
CA PHE A 119 -4.90 -18.42 8.83
C PHE A 119 -5.11 -19.81 9.47
N ASN A 120 -4.13 -20.25 10.25
CA ASN A 120 -4.18 -21.53 10.94
C ASN A 120 -5.33 -21.54 11.98
N GLY A 121 -6.06 -22.66 12.03
CA GLY A 121 -7.17 -22.86 12.98
C GLY A 121 -8.54 -22.36 12.50
N THR A 122 -8.65 -21.83 11.28
CA THR A 122 -9.93 -21.48 10.65
C THR A 122 -10.46 -22.65 9.79
N CYS A 123 -11.79 -22.86 9.77
CA CYS A 123 -12.44 -23.88 8.93
C CYS A 123 -13.68 -23.29 8.23
N PRO A 124 -13.69 -23.15 6.89
CA PRO A 124 -12.57 -23.45 5.97
C PRO A 124 -11.34 -22.57 6.25
N VAL A 125 -10.16 -23.03 5.84
CA VAL A 125 -8.92 -22.24 5.91
C VAL A 125 -9.15 -20.97 5.12
N GLN A 126 -9.11 -19.83 5.82
CA GLN A 126 -9.15 -18.53 5.18
C GLN A 126 -7.73 -18.17 4.72
N SER A 127 -7.63 -17.39 3.65
CA SER A 127 -6.35 -16.85 3.19
C SER A 127 -6.49 -15.45 2.60
N GLN A 128 -5.44 -14.66 2.72
CA GLN A 128 -5.26 -13.39 1.99
C GLN A 128 -4.04 -13.49 1.07
N ILE A 129 -4.08 -12.71 -0.02
CA ILE A 129 -3.02 -12.71 -1.05
C ILE A 129 -2.53 -11.28 -1.24
N PHE A 130 -1.21 -11.12 -1.12
CA PHE A 130 -0.49 -9.88 -1.37
C PHE A 130 0.48 -10.07 -2.53
N LEU A 131 0.65 -9.05 -3.36
CA LEU A 131 1.55 -9.06 -4.51
C LEU A 131 2.93 -8.55 -4.10
N ALA A 132 3.93 -8.75 -4.96
CA ALA A 132 5.28 -8.21 -4.77
C ALA A 132 5.27 -6.72 -4.39
N ASP A 133 4.55 -5.89 -5.16
CA ASP A 133 4.49 -4.44 -4.92
C ASP A 133 3.93 -4.09 -3.52
N ASP A 134 2.96 -4.88 -3.01
CA ASP A 134 2.44 -4.70 -1.64
C ASP A 134 3.53 -4.96 -0.60
N MET A 135 4.35 -5.98 -0.80
CA MET A 135 5.43 -6.34 0.12
C MET A 135 6.58 -5.34 0.09
N GLU A 136 6.98 -4.86 -1.10
CA GLU A 136 8.08 -3.90 -1.26
C GLU A 136 7.77 -2.57 -0.57
N GLU A 137 6.57 -2.04 -0.79
CA GLU A 137 6.13 -0.80 -0.15
C GLU A 137 5.93 -0.99 1.36
N PHE A 138 5.36 -2.12 1.80
CA PHE A 138 5.22 -2.42 3.23
C PHE A 138 6.59 -2.48 3.93
N ALA A 139 7.61 -3.04 3.27
CA ALA A 139 8.97 -3.11 3.80
C ALA A 139 9.63 -1.72 3.98
N LYS A 140 9.20 -0.67 3.27
CA LYS A 140 9.71 0.69 3.48
C LYS A 140 9.34 1.27 4.86
N THR A 141 8.43 0.62 5.57
CA THR A 141 8.02 1.03 6.92
C THR A 141 8.89 0.45 8.04
N TRP A 142 9.84 -0.45 7.72
CA TRP A 142 10.67 -1.18 8.69
C TRP A 142 12.04 -0.52 8.98
#